data_AF-A4X286-F1
#
_entry.id   AF-A4X286-F1
#
_cell.length_a   1.000
_cell.length_b   1.000
_cell.length_c   1.000
_cell.angle_alpha   90.00
_cell.angle_beta   90.00
_cell.angle_gamma   90.00
#
_symmetry.space_group_name_H-M   'P 1'
#
loop_
_entity.id
_entity.type
_entity.pdbx_description
1 polymer ?
#
loop_
_entity_poly.entity_id
_entity_poly.type
_entity_poly.pdbx_seq_one_letter_code
_entity_poly.pdbx_strand_id
1 'polypeptide(L)'
;MTDWRSLWDAVVASDVGARDGLGWEFTSRTGEPAWAVFRGDDGPFPVFSAARGQVMPSADDLAAMTHEAVADLLAAAGLADQHGWITENISAALLLASMSVESWEGEEWALESGPHDVATAWAEPDAALTPYAWLRAIGTNTSAEISIYQNDMLFGLCFIPTTELRLPEFDLGSLRSRQGIPLVRGPINQVDVVYDTIVEGGRCAGLVSEVLLHGDHASTLLIAAEAYSRHEWHLFDESVVALTEPTTADSLAWIPERHRWRRTEGVR
;
A
#
# COMPACT_ATOMS: atom_id res chain seq x y z
N MET A 1 -7.06 26.57 8.72
CA MET A 1 -6.52 25.30 9.20
C MET A 1 -5.50 25.59 10.26
N THR A 2 -5.60 24.93 11.40
CA THR A 2 -4.62 25.02 12.47
C THR A 2 -3.39 24.22 12.03
N ASP A 3 -2.19 24.78 12.15
CA ASP A 3 -0.95 24.04 11.87
C ASP A 3 -0.78 22.94 12.92
N TRP A 4 -0.57 21.69 12.48
CA TRP A 4 -0.41 20.52 13.35
C TRP A 4 0.71 20.74 14.38
N ARG A 5 1.73 21.56 14.05
CA ARG A 5 2.85 21.92 14.94
C ARG A 5 2.44 22.65 16.21
N SER A 6 1.24 23.22 16.24
CA SER A 6 0.69 23.80 17.47
C SER A 6 0.24 22.74 18.48
N LEU A 7 -0.06 21.53 18.03
CA LEU A 7 -0.62 20.44 18.83
C LEU A 7 0.35 19.27 19.04
N TRP A 8 1.26 19.04 18.10
CA TRP A 8 2.17 17.88 18.12
C TRP A 8 3.63 18.32 18.09
N ASP A 9 4.47 17.51 18.73
CA ASP A 9 5.91 17.61 18.67
C ASP A 9 6.45 16.57 17.69
N ALA A 10 7.50 16.92 16.94
CA ALA A 10 8.11 16.04 15.96
C ALA A 10 9.62 15.93 16.19
N VAL A 11 10.15 14.72 16.13
CA VAL A 11 11.58 14.44 16.13
C VAL A 11 11.95 13.80 14.80
N VAL A 12 12.90 14.43 14.10
CA VAL A 12 13.53 13.87 12.91
C VAL A 12 14.87 13.30 13.34
N ALA A 13 15.07 11.99 13.19
CA ALA A 13 16.37 11.39 13.51
C ALA A 13 16.83 10.44 12.41
N SER A 14 18.16 10.29 12.35
CA SER A 14 18.83 9.22 11.60
C SER A 14 18.92 7.91 12.37
N ASP A 15 18.34 7.85 13.57
CA ASP A 15 18.37 6.73 14.52
C ASP A 15 17.09 6.83 15.37
N VAL A 16 15.95 6.64 14.72
CA VAL A 16 14.64 6.61 15.38
C VAL A 16 14.37 5.16 15.78
N GLY A 17 14.76 4.80 17.01
CA GLY A 17 14.78 3.41 17.49
C GLY A 17 15.93 2.59 16.88
N ALA A 18 16.01 1.29 17.18
CA ALA A 18 17.12 0.40 16.76
C ALA A 18 17.14 0.04 15.25
N ARG A 19 16.69 0.94 14.36
CA ARG A 19 16.52 0.68 12.92
C ARG A 19 17.49 1.56 12.11
N ASP A 20 18.20 0.94 11.18
CA ASP A 20 18.97 1.65 10.16
C ASP A 20 18.00 2.42 9.23
N GLY A 21 18.00 3.76 9.24
CA GLY A 21 17.13 4.57 8.38
C GLY A 21 16.94 6.02 8.84
N LEU A 22 16.08 6.77 8.15
CA LEU A 22 15.61 8.10 8.57
C LEU A 22 14.14 8.01 8.98
N GLY A 23 13.75 8.72 10.03
CA GLY A 23 12.36 8.68 10.50
C GLY A 23 11.89 9.98 11.14
N TRP A 24 10.58 10.12 11.16
CA TRP A 24 9.82 11.13 11.87
C TRP A 24 8.98 10.44 12.94
N GLU A 25 9.18 10.82 14.20
CA GLU A 25 8.31 10.46 15.31
C GLU A 25 7.50 11.66 15.75
N PHE A 26 6.20 11.47 15.91
CA PHE A 26 5.27 12.48 16.37
C PHE A 26 4.70 12.09 17.73
N THR A 27 4.76 13.01 18.68
CA THR A 27 4.24 12.82 20.04
C THR A 27 3.25 13.92 20.40
N SER A 28 2.32 13.62 21.30
CA SER A 28 1.50 14.64 21.95
C SER A 28 2.37 15.57 22.81
N ARG A 29 1.80 16.70 23.25
CA ARG A 29 2.46 17.62 24.21
C ARG A 29 2.81 16.97 25.56
N THR A 30 2.16 15.86 25.89
CA THR A 30 2.43 15.08 27.11
C THR A 30 3.49 13.99 26.87
N GLY A 31 4.02 13.88 25.65
CA GLY A 31 5.05 12.91 25.28
C GLY A 31 4.50 11.53 24.90
N GLU A 32 3.19 11.40 24.68
CA GLU A 32 2.59 10.13 24.26
C GLU A 32 2.84 9.92 22.76
N PRO A 33 3.30 8.73 22.32
CA PRO A 33 3.49 8.43 20.91
C PRO A 33 2.19 8.54 20.14
N ALA A 34 2.21 9.27 19.02
CA ALA A 34 1.01 9.53 18.22
C ALA A 34 1.08 8.89 16.83
N TRP A 35 2.18 9.11 16.13
CA TRP A 35 2.39 8.61 14.78
C TRP A 35 3.87 8.51 14.49
N ALA A 36 4.27 7.62 13.59
CA ALA A 36 5.64 7.58 13.12
C ALA A 36 5.69 7.20 11.64
N VAL A 37 6.62 7.82 10.92
CA VAL A 37 6.88 7.58 9.49
C VAL A 37 8.38 7.36 9.31
N PHE A 38 8.75 6.30 8.60
CA PHE A 38 10.13 5.87 8.43
C PHE A 38 10.44 5.59 6.97
N ARG A 39 11.71 5.72 6.60
CA ARG A 39 12.26 5.18 5.35
C ARG A 39 13.45 4.27 5.68
N GLY A 40 13.34 3.02 5.26
CA GLY A 40 14.44 2.04 5.26
C GLY A 40 15.11 1.96 3.88
N ASP A 41 16.44 1.83 3.89
CA ASP A 41 17.27 1.77 2.67
C ASP A 41 18.19 0.52 2.65
N ASP A 42 17.90 -0.50 3.47
CA ASP A 42 18.71 -1.72 3.62
C ASP A 42 18.47 -2.75 2.51
N GLY A 43 17.55 -2.45 1.58
CA GLY A 43 17.12 -3.31 0.49
C GLY A 43 17.46 -2.78 -0.91
N PRO A 44 16.93 -3.45 -1.96
CA PRO A 44 17.12 -3.04 -3.36
C PRO A 44 16.43 -1.72 -3.70
N PHE A 45 15.47 -1.28 -2.89
CA PHE A 45 14.69 -0.07 -3.06
C PHE A 45 14.29 0.52 -1.70
N PRO A 46 13.94 1.82 -1.64
CA PRO A 46 13.41 2.44 -0.43
C PRO A 46 12.08 1.82 0.00
N VAL A 47 11.93 1.59 1.31
CA VAL A 47 10.67 1.15 1.92
C VAL A 47 10.21 2.22 2.90
N PHE A 48 9.02 2.76 2.67
CA PHE A 48 8.39 3.71 3.57
C PHE A 48 7.46 2.99 4.50
N SER A 49 7.49 3.30 5.79
CA SER A 49 6.65 2.64 6.77
C SER A 49 5.94 3.67 7.65
N ALA A 50 4.71 3.36 8.04
CA ALA A 50 3.99 4.15 9.03
C ALA A 50 3.38 3.25 10.10
N ALA A 51 3.42 3.71 11.33
CA ALA A 51 2.87 3.01 12.48
C ALA A 51 2.08 3.98 13.35
N ARG A 52 0.95 3.50 13.87
CA ARG A 52 0.14 4.28 14.81
C ARG A 52 0.70 4.25 16.22
N GLY A 53 0.56 5.38 16.92
CA GLY A 53 0.86 5.49 18.33
C GLY A 53 -0.34 5.13 19.22
N GLN A 54 -0.24 5.52 20.50
CA GLN A 54 -1.30 5.33 21.49
C GLN A 54 -2.41 6.37 21.35
N VAL A 55 -2.07 7.57 20.87
CA VAL A 55 -3.01 8.68 20.67
C VAL A 55 -3.09 8.97 19.17
N MET A 56 -4.29 9.01 18.61
CA MET A 56 -4.45 9.31 17.19
C MET A 56 -4.66 10.81 16.94
N PRO A 57 -3.87 11.44 16.06
CA PRO A 57 -4.17 12.78 15.55
C PRO A 57 -5.51 12.84 14.81
N SER A 58 -6.02 14.06 14.60
CA SER A 58 -7.16 14.26 13.71
C SER A 58 -6.78 13.83 12.28
N ALA A 59 -7.77 13.47 11.44
CA ALA A 59 -7.49 13.03 10.08
C ALA A 59 -6.71 14.08 9.26
N ASP A 60 -7.05 15.36 9.42
CA ASP A 60 -6.39 16.46 8.73
C ASP A 60 -4.93 16.64 9.21
N ASP A 61 -4.71 16.62 10.53
CA ASP A 61 -3.34 16.70 11.09
C ASP A 61 -2.51 15.50 10.64
N LEU A 62 -3.08 14.29 10.71
CA LEU A 62 -2.40 13.06 10.36
C LEU A 62 -1.97 13.05 8.89
N ALA A 63 -2.85 13.49 7.99
CA ALA A 63 -2.55 13.63 6.57
C ALA A 63 -1.43 14.64 6.33
N ALA A 64 -1.49 15.82 6.97
CA ALA A 64 -0.46 16.85 6.84
C ALA A 64 0.90 16.40 7.40
N MET A 65 0.92 15.78 8.58
CA MET A 65 2.12 15.22 9.21
C MET A 65 2.75 14.13 8.36
N THR A 66 1.94 13.20 7.82
CA THR A 66 2.42 12.11 6.97
C THR A 66 2.98 12.64 5.66
N HIS A 67 2.26 13.55 4.99
CA HIS A 67 2.72 14.15 3.74
C HIS A 67 4.05 14.89 3.91
N GLU A 68 4.20 15.67 4.98
CA GLU A 68 5.44 16.39 5.25
C GLU A 68 6.61 15.43 5.52
N ALA A 69 6.40 14.40 6.35
CA ALA A 69 7.42 13.41 6.63
C ALA A 69 7.85 12.65 5.35
N VAL A 70 6.90 12.22 4.52
CA VAL A 70 7.19 11.53 3.25
C VAL A 70 7.97 12.44 2.30
N ALA A 71 7.57 13.70 2.15
CA ALA A 71 8.27 14.66 1.29
C ALA A 71 9.73 14.87 1.72
N ASP A 72 9.95 15.06 3.02
CA ASP A 72 11.29 15.23 3.59
C ASP A 72 12.16 13.96 3.42
N LEU A 73 11.58 12.80 3.70
CA LEU A 73 12.25 11.51 3.51
C LEU A 73 12.56 11.22 2.04
N LEU A 74 11.69 11.57 1.09
CA LEU A 74 12.01 11.47 -0.35
C LEU A 74 13.15 12.41 -0.73
N ALA A 75 13.11 13.67 -0.27
CA ALA A 75 14.15 14.66 -0.56
C ALA A 75 15.51 14.25 0.00
N ALA A 76 15.56 13.69 1.20
CA ALA A 76 16.79 13.19 1.82
C ALA A 76 17.43 12.02 1.06
N ALA A 77 16.66 11.27 0.26
CA ALA A 77 17.17 10.21 -0.64
C ALA A 77 17.60 10.75 -2.02
N GLY A 78 17.44 12.05 -2.29
CA GLY A 78 17.59 12.60 -3.64
C GLY A 78 16.47 12.17 -4.60
N LEU A 79 15.33 11.75 -4.05
CA LEU A 79 14.13 11.29 -4.76
C LEU A 79 12.99 12.31 -4.66
N ALA A 80 13.34 13.59 -4.48
CA ALA A 80 12.37 14.66 -4.32
C ALA A 80 11.37 14.67 -5.49
N ASP A 81 10.09 14.59 -5.14
CA ASP A 81 9.00 14.52 -6.10
C ASP A 81 8.62 15.93 -6.58
N GLN A 82 8.89 16.20 -7.87
CA GLN A 82 8.67 17.50 -8.47
C GLN A 82 7.18 17.82 -8.68
N HIS A 83 6.34 16.79 -8.83
CA HIS A 83 4.93 16.95 -9.17
C HIS A 83 4.01 16.69 -7.99
N GLY A 84 4.53 16.12 -6.90
CA GLY A 84 3.79 15.85 -5.66
C GLY A 84 3.01 14.53 -5.68
N TRP A 85 2.82 13.92 -6.86
CA TRP A 85 2.02 12.71 -7.02
C TRP A 85 2.57 11.49 -6.25
N ILE A 86 3.88 11.24 -6.27
CA ILE A 86 4.50 10.13 -5.51
C ILE A 86 4.38 10.39 -4.01
N THR A 87 4.61 11.62 -3.59
CA THR A 87 4.47 12.01 -2.18
C THR A 87 3.05 11.77 -1.70
N GLU A 88 2.05 12.21 -2.48
CA GLU A 88 0.64 12.00 -2.19
C GLU A 88 0.28 10.52 -2.16
N ASN A 89 0.72 9.73 -3.14
CA ASN A 89 0.39 8.32 -3.26
C ASN A 89 1.01 7.47 -2.13
N ILE A 90 2.29 7.68 -1.81
CA ILE A 90 2.93 7.02 -0.66
C ILE A 90 2.22 7.44 0.64
N SER A 91 1.92 8.72 0.82
CA SER A 91 1.21 9.20 2.01
C SER A 91 -0.16 8.57 2.17
N ALA A 92 -0.94 8.48 1.08
CA ALA A 92 -2.25 7.84 1.07
C ALA A 92 -2.17 6.34 1.43
N ALA A 93 -1.16 5.63 0.91
CA ALA A 93 -0.89 4.24 1.28
C ALA A 93 -0.57 4.10 2.79
N LEU A 94 0.34 4.93 3.30
CA LEU A 94 0.75 4.91 4.71
C LEU A 94 -0.41 5.24 5.66
N LEU A 95 -1.33 6.11 5.26
CA LEU A 95 -2.52 6.45 6.04
C LEU A 95 -3.48 5.27 6.25
N LEU A 96 -3.34 4.16 5.51
CA LEU A 96 -4.05 2.92 5.80
C LEU A 96 -3.73 2.39 7.22
N ALA A 97 -2.55 2.70 7.78
CA ALA A 97 -2.20 2.36 9.18
C ALA A 97 -3.06 3.10 10.22
N SER A 98 -3.83 4.12 9.82
CA SER A 98 -4.78 4.80 10.70
C SER A 98 -6.15 4.11 10.73
N MET A 99 -6.41 3.20 9.80
CA MET A 99 -7.72 2.58 9.63
C MET A 99 -7.95 1.41 10.58
N SER A 100 -9.22 1.26 10.98
CA SER A 100 -9.77 -0.01 11.46
C SER A 100 -10.71 -0.54 10.40
N VAL A 101 -10.29 -1.58 9.69
CA VAL A 101 -11.01 -2.10 8.52
C VAL A 101 -12.08 -3.09 8.96
N GLU A 102 -13.34 -2.81 8.65
CA GLU A 102 -14.48 -3.67 8.95
C GLU A 102 -14.69 -4.71 7.85
N SER A 103 -14.53 -4.29 6.59
CA SER A 103 -14.71 -5.17 5.44
C SER A 103 -13.92 -4.68 4.22
N TRP A 104 -13.80 -5.59 3.25
CA TRP A 104 -13.19 -5.34 1.95
C TRP A 104 -14.16 -5.69 0.84
N GLU A 105 -14.09 -4.91 -0.23
CA GLU A 105 -14.77 -5.17 -1.48
C GLU A 105 -13.90 -4.75 -2.67
N GLY A 106 -14.30 -5.11 -3.87
CA GLY A 106 -13.56 -4.80 -5.09
C GLY A 106 -14.15 -5.49 -6.30
N GLU A 107 -13.55 -5.22 -7.45
CA GLU A 107 -13.79 -5.98 -8.68
C GLU A 107 -12.62 -6.92 -8.92
N GLU A 108 -12.89 -8.22 -8.89
CA GLU A 108 -11.91 -9.25 -9.17
C GLU A 108 -11.74 -9.41 -10.68
N TRP A 109 -10.50 -9.55 -11.14
CA TRP A 109 -10.17 -9.99 -12.48
C TRP A 109 -10.20 -11.52 -12.57
N ALA A 110 -10.67 -12.04 -13.71
CA ALA A 110 -10.52 -13.45 -14.04
C ALA A 110 -9.04 -13.82 -14.14
N LEU A 111 -8.68 -15.03 -13.72
CA LEU A 111 -7.30 -15.54 -13.89
C LEU A 111 -7.01 -15.92 -15.33
N GLU A 112 -8.05 -16.24 -16.10
CA GLU A 112 -7.98 -16.57 -17.51
C GLU A 112 -9.25 -16.09 -18.19
N SER A 113 -9.08 -15.57 -19.40
CA SER A 113 -10.17 -15.05 -20.22
C SER A 113 -10.11 -15.64 -21.63
N GLY A 114 -11.28 -16.04 -22.13
CA GLY A 114 -11.47 -16.52 -23.50
C GLY A 114 -11.71 -15.38 -24.49
N PRO A 115 -12.12 -15.70 -25.73
CA PRO A 115 -12.46 -14.68 -26.73
C PRO A 115 -13.53 -13.71 -26.22
N HIS A 116 -13.35 -12.42 -26.52
CA HIS A 116 -14.24 -11.33 -26.07
C HIS A 116 -14.28 -11.13 -24.55
N ASP A 117 -13.14 -11.33 -23.88
CA ASP A 117 -12.95 -11.13 -22.43
C ASP A 117 -13.95 -11.90 -21.58
N VAL A 118 -14.36 -13.09 -22.04
CA VAL A 118 -15.24 -13.96 -21.25
C VAL A 118 -14.39 -14.72 -20.24
N ALA A 119 -14.63 -14.50 -18.95
CA ALA A 119 -13.93 -15.21 -17.89
C ALA A 119 -14.06 -16.75 -18.04
N THR A 120 -12.93 -17.44 -18.09
CA THR A 120 -12.88 -18.91 -18.12
C THR A 120 -12.38 -19.50 -16.80
N ALA A 121 -11.67 -18.72 -15.99
CA ALA A 121 -11.17 -19.14 -14.69
C ALA A 121 -11.20 -17.97 -13.69
N TRP A 122 -11.58 -18.29 -12.46
CA TRP A 122 -11.51 -17.36 -11.33
C TRP A 122 -10.61 -17.90 -10.24
N ALA A 123 -10.22 -17.03 -9.31
CA ALA A 123 -9.60 -17.46 -8.07
C ALA A 123 -10.62 -18.25 -7.22
N GLU A 124 -10.13 -19.31 -6.59
CA GLU A 124 -10.90 -20.07 -5.60
C GLU A 124 -11.15 -19.22 -4.34
N PRO A 125 -12.21 -19.49 -3.56
CA PRO A 125 -12.54 -18.67 -2.39
C PRO A 125 -11.43 -18.57 -1.33
N ASP A 126 -10.57 -19.58 -1.23
CA ASP A 126 -9.43 -19.68 -0.32
C ASP A 126 -8.08 -19.51 -1.03
N ALA A 127 -8.08 -19.02 -2.28
CA ALA A 127 -6.85 -18.72 -3.00
C ALA A 127 -5.97 -17.77 -2.20
N ALA A 128 -4.68 -18.11 -2.08
CA ALA A 128 -3.70 -17.27 -1.39
C ALA A 128 -3.38 -15.97 -2.14
N LEU A 129 -3.84 -15.85 -3.39
CA LEU A 129 -3.49 -14.82 -4.36
C LEU A 129 -4.69 -14.58 -5.29
N THR A 130 -5.17 -13.34 -5.39
CA THR A 130 -6.30 -12.97 -6.26
C THR A 130 -6.04 -11.60 -6.92
N PRO A 131 -6.21 -11.45 -8.24
CA PRO A 131 -6.09 -10.16 -8.92
C PRO A 131 -7.39 -9.37 -8.85
N TYR A 132 -7.29 -8.07 -8.60
CA TYR A 132 -8.41 -7.14 -8.56
C TYR A 132 -8.12 -5.92 -9.44
N ALA A 133 -9.12 -5.43 -10.18
CA ALA A 133 -9.00 -4.14 -10.87
C ALA A 133 -8.88 -2.99 -9.85
N TRP A 134 -9.63 -3.11 -8.77
CA TRP A 134 -9.56 -2.21 -7.62
C TRP A 134 -10.07 -2.93 -6.37
N LEU A 135 -9.59 -2.46 -5.22
CA LEU A 135 -10.00 -2.85 -3.89
C LEU A 135 -10.45 -1.62 -3.10
N ARG A 136 -11.35 -1.83 -2.15
CA ARG A 136 -11.76 -0.81 -1.20
C ARG A 136 -11.75 -1.36 0.22
N ALA A 137 -10.96 -0.74 1.07
CA ALA A 137 -11.02 -0.91 2.51
C ALA A 137 -12.18 -0.08 3.06
N ILE A 138 -13.10 -0.70 3.80
CA ILE A 138 -14.23 -0.02 4.43
C ILE A 138 -14.04 -0.03 5.95
N GLY A 139 -13.93 1.14 6.56
CA GLY A 139 -14.01 1.34 8.00
C GLY A 139 -15.31 2.04 8.41
N THR A 140 -15.50 2.27 9.71
CA THR A 140 -16.77 2.81 10.26
C THR A 140 -17.18 4.16 9.65
N ASN A 141 -16.23 5.06 9.42
CA ASN A 141 -16.48 6.43 8.93
C ASN A 141 -15.55 6.83 7.78
N THR A 142 -14.81 5.89 7.21
CA THR A 142 -13.80 6.17 6.19
C THR A 142 -13.67 4.99 5.24
N SER A 143 -13.24 5.27 4.02
CA SER A 143 -12.87 4.26 3.05
C SER A 143 -11.60 4.68 2.31
N ALA A 144 -10.86 3.69 1.82
CA ALA A 144 -9.69 3.91 0.99
C ALA A 144 -9.74 2.97 -0.19
N GLU A 145 -9.57 3.52 -1.39
CA GLU A 145 -9.46 2.78 -2.62
C GLU A 145 -8.00 2.43 -2.88
N ILE A 146 -7.76 1.22 -3.35
CA ILE A 146 -6.51 0.80 -3.96
C ILE A 146 -6.82 0.37 -5.39
N SER A 147 -6.22 1.01 -6.35
CA SER A 147 -6.33 0.68 -7.77
C SER A 147 -4.95 0.71 -8.41
N ILE A 148 -4.91 0.73 -9.73
CA ILE A 148 -3.68 0.82 -10.49
C ILE A 148 -3.57 2.18 -11.16
N TYR A 149 -2.41 2.80 -11.00
CA TYR A 149 -1.98 3.95 -11.77
C TYR A 149 -1.13 3.49 -12.95
N GLN A 150 -1.43 4.02 -14.12
CA GLN A 150 -0.64 3.83 -15.33
C GLN A 150 0.23 5.06 -15.60
N ASN A 151 1.53 4.86 -15.72
CA ASN A 151 2.41 5.75 -16.47
C ASN A 151 2.57 5.18 -17.90
N ASP A 152 3.06 5.97 -18.86
CA ASP A 152 3.15 5.65 -20.29
C ASP A 152 3.80 4.29 -20.65
N MET A 153 4.44 3.59 -19.70
CA MET A 153 5.08 2.29 -19.88
C MET A 153 4.85 1.26 -18.76
N LEU A 154 4.37 1.65 -17.58
CA LEU A 154 4.38 0.80 -16.37
C LEU A 154 3.21 1.10 -15.46
N PHE A 155 2.77 0.08 -14.72
CA PHE A 155 1.69 0.19 -13.75
C PHE A 155 2.19 0.06 -12.32
N GLY A 156 1.61 0.86 -11.42
CA GLY A 156 1.89 0.84 -9.98
C GLY A 156 0.61 0.95 -9.17
N LEU A 157 0.69 0.63 -7.87
CA LEU A 157 -0.43 0.80 -6.95
C LEU A 157 -0.77 2.29 -6.78
N CYS A 158 -2.06 2.59 -6.81
CA CYS A 158 -2.63 3.91 -6.62
C CYS A 158 -3.56 3.90 -5.41
N PHE A 159 -3.41 4.87 -4.53
CA PHE A 159 -4.19 4.98 -3.30
C PHE A 159 -5.00 6.28 -3.32
N ILE A 160 -6.32 6.13 -3.32
CA ILE A 160 -7.23 7.28 -3.36
C ILE A 160 -7.94 7.37 -2.00
N PRO A 161 -7.62 8.40 -1.18
CA PRO A 161 -8.27 8.59 0.10
C PRO A 161 -9.73 9.03 -0.12
N THR A 162 -10.67 8.32 0.51
CA THR A 162 -12.12 8.62 0.49
C THR A 162 -12.73 8.58 -0.91
N THR A 163 -13.32 7.43 -1.27
CA THR A 163 -14.00 7.23 -2.56
C THR A 163 -15.48 6.90 -2.35
N GLU A 164 -16.37 7.51 -3.14
CA GLU A 164 -17.78 7.10 -3.26
C GLU A 164 -17.96 6.08 -4.39
N LEU A 165 -17.01 5.14 -4.55
CA LEU A 165 -17.22 4.00 -5.45
C LEU A 165 -18.46 3.20 -5.04
N ARG A 166 -19.07 2.55 -6.02
CA ARG A 166 -20.09 1.53 -5.80
C ARG A 166 -19.73 0.35 -6.66
N LEU A 167 -19.84 -0.84 -6.09
CA LEU A 167 -19.73 -2.05 -6.89
C LEU A 167 -20.75 -2.00 -8.04
N PRO A 168 -20.36 -2.40 -9.25
CA PRO A 168 -21.28 -2.56 -10.36
C PRO A 168 -22.44 -3.49 -9.98
N GLU A 169 -23.63 -3.18 -10.51
CA GLU A 169 -24.83 -4.01 -10.29
C GLU A 169 -24.72 -5.40 -10.95
N PHE A 170 -23.88 -5.52 -11.99
CA PHE A 170 -23.71 -6.74 -12.77
C PHE A 170 -22.23 -6.94 -13.12
N ASP A 171 -21.81 -8.21 -13.16
CA ASP A 171 -20.49 -8.61 -13.65
C ASP A 171 -20.37 -8.34 -15.16
N LEU A 172 -19.20 -7.92 -15.61
CA LEU A 172 -18.96 -7.55 -17.01
C LEU A 172 -17.63 -8.13 -17.52
N GLY A 173 -17.70 -8.91 -18.60
CA GLY A 173 -16.51 -9.49 -19.23
C GLY A 173 -15.73 -10.36 -18.25
N SER A 174 -14.49 -9.93 -17.95
CA SER A 174 -13.55 -10.61 -17.06
C SER A 174 -13.52 -10.03 -15.65
N LEU A 175 -14.51 -9.20 -15.30
CA LEU A 175 -14.64 -8.58 -13.99
C LEU A 175 -15.87 -9.10 -13.26
N ARG A 176 -15.71 -9.36 -11.95
CA ARG A 176 -16.84 -9.67 -11.06
C ARG A 176 -16.77 -8.91 -9.75
N SER A 177 -17.94 -8.48 -9.29
CA SER A 177 -18.07 -7.80 -8.00
C SER A 177 -17.81 -8.75 -6.83
N ARG A 178 -16.96 -8.35 -5.90
CA ARG A 178 -16.64 -9.13 -4.69
C ARG A 178 -16.86 -8.29 -3.44
N GLN A 179 -17.56 -8.88 -2.47
CA GLN A 179 -17.69 -8.36 -1.11
C GLN A 179 -17.13 -9.37 -0.12
N GLY A 180 -16.78 -8.88 1.07
CA GLY A 180 -16.32 -9.75 2.17
C GLY A 180 -14.99 -10.44 1.86
N ILE A 181 -14.13 -9.79 1.06
CA ILE A 181 -12.83 -10.35 0.65
C ILE A 181 -12.00 -10.67 1.93
N PRO A 182 -11.34 -11.85 2.00
CA PRO A 182 -10.66 -12.31 3.21
C PRO A 182 -9.26 -11.67 3.38
N LEU A 183 -9.15 -10.36 3.20
CA LEU A 183 -7.92 -9.60 3.51
C LEU A 183 -7.88 -9.20 4.99
N VAL A 184 -6.76 -8.63 5.44
CA VAL A 184 -6.55 -8.19 6.83
C VAL A 184 -7.69 -7.28 7.32
N ARG A 185 -8.25 -7.57 8.49
CA ARG A 185 -9.35 -6.78 9.10
C ARG A 185 -8.97 -6.31 10.50
N GLY A 186 -9.80 -5.41 11.00
CA GLY A 186 -9.61 -4.75 12.27
C GLY A 186 -8.56 -3.64 12.16
N PRO A 187 -7.94 -3.29 13.29
CA PRO A 187 -6.97 -2.22 13.35
C PRO A 187 -5.71 -2.54 12.51
N ILE A 188 -5.39 -1.74 11.48
CA ILE A 188 -4.10 -1.84 10.77
C ILE A 188 -3.01 -1.18 11.62
N ASN A 189 -2.05 -1.94 12.13
CA ASN A 189 -1.03 -1.46 13.06
C ASN A 189 0.12 -0.73 12.37
N GLN A 190 0.50 -1.23 11.21
CA GLN A 190 1.63 -0.76 10.44
C GLN A 190 1.35 -0.99 8.96
N VAL A 191 1.90 -0.11 8.13
CA VAL A 191 1.93 -0.26 6.69
C VAL A 191 3.35 -0.07 6.21
N ASP A 192 3.82 -0.94 5.33
CA ASP A 192 5.06 -0.77 4.60
C ASP A 192 4.75 -0.58 3.11
N VAL A 193 5.42 0.35 2.47
CA VAL A 193 5.22 0.79 1.08
C VAL A 193 6.54 0.70 0.36
N VAL A 194 6.61 -0.16 -0.65
CA VAL A 194 7.77 -0.27 -1.52
C VAL A 194 7.70 0.80 -2.58
N TYR A 195 8.69 1.69 -2.60
CA TYR A 195 8.90 2.63 -3.68
C TYR A 195 9.99 2.10 -4.62
N ASP A 196 9.59 1.38 -5.66
CA ASP A 196 10.49 0.76 -6.61
C ASP A 196 11.10 1.82 -7.53
N THR A 197 12.41 2.01 -7.43
CA THR A 197 13.21 2.98 -8.21
C THR A 197 14.09 2.31 -9.28
N ILE A 198 13.95 1.00 -9.47
CA ILE A 198 14.79 0.17 -10.35
C ILE A 198 13.98 -0.55 -11.44
N VAL A 199 12.70 -0.20 -11.61
CA VAL A 199 11.75 -0.88 -12.48
C VAL A 199 12.32 -1.09 -13.90
N GLU A 200 12.23 -2.33 -14.37
CA GLU A 200 12.78 -2.81 -15.65
C GLU A 200 14.27 -2.53 -15.89
N GLY A 201 15.07 -2.33 -14.83
CA GLY A 201 16.51 -2.08 -14.93
C GLY A 201 16.87 -0.67 -15.42
N GLY A 202 15.90 0.22 -15.53
CA GLY A 202 16.08 1.64 -15.84
C GLY A 202 15.99 2.54 -14.60
N ARG A 203 16.66 3.70 -14.62
CA ARG A 203 16.38 4.77 -13.64
C ARG A 203 15.13 5.53 -14.09
N CYS A 204 13.95 5.02 -13.78
CA CYS A 204 12.68 5.72 -14.00
C CYS A 204 12.32 6.59 -12.78
N ALA A 205 11.33 7.47 -12.93
CA ALA A 205 10.58 7.95 -11.78
C ALA A 205 9.95 6.70 -11.14
N GLY A 206 10.26 6.42 -9.88
CA GLY A 206 9.84 5.17 -9.25
C GLY A 206 8.33 5.05 -9.15
N LEU A 207 7.83 3.90 -8.72
CA LEU A 207 6.41 3.66 -8.49
C LEU A 207 6.19 2.91 -7.19
N VAL A 208 4.96 2.96 -6.67
CA VAL A 208 4.58 2.11 -5.55
C VAL A 208 4.25 0.73 -6.10
N SER A 209 5.15 -0.25 -5.90
CA SER A 209 4.98 -1.58 -6.48
C SER A 209 4.28 -2.54 -5.52
N GLU A 210 4.53 -2.37 -4.22
CA GLU A 210 4.01 -3.26 -3.20
C GLU A 210 3.62 -2.50 -1.94
N VAL A 211 2.56 -2.96 -1.27
CA VAL A 211 2.15 -2.47 0.04
C VAL A 211 1.82 -3.63 0.96
N LEU A 212 2.47 -3.68 2.11
CA LEU A 212 2.22 -4.67 3.16
C LEU A 212 1.42 -4.03 4.30
N LEU A 213 0.24 -4.57 4.54
CA LEU A 213 -0.66 -4.18 5.62
C LEU A 213 -0.49 -5.15 6.78
N HIS A 214 -0.22 -4.65 7.98
CA HIS A 214 -0.07 -5.47 9.19
C HIS A 214 -1.27 -5.27 10.12
N GLY A 215 -2.05 -6.32 10.35
CA GLY A 215 -3.10 -6.35 11.37
C GLY A 215 -2.64 -7.04 12.65
N ASP A 216 -3.57 -7.27 13.58
CA ASP A 216 -3.26 -7.94 14.85
C ASP A 216 -2.91 -9.42 14.70
N HIS A 217 -3.51 -10.08 13.70
CA HIS A 217 -3.47 -11.55 13.54
C HIS A 217 -3.11 -12.01 12.12
N ALA A 218 -3.08 -11.10 11.15
CA ALA A 218 -2.81 -11.41 9.77
C ALA A 218 -2.15 -10.20 9.08
N SER A 219 -1.48 -10.47 7.97
CA SER A 219 -0.95 -9.43 7.09
C SER A 219 -1.45 -9.69 5.67
N THR A 220 -1.63 -8.61 4.92
CA THR A 220 -1.99 -8.68 3.50
C THR A 220 -0.92 -7.97 2.69
N LEU A 221 -0.40 -8.62 1.67
CA LEU A 221 0.50 -7.99 0.71
C LEU A 221 -0.29 -7.65 -0.56
N LEU A 222 -0.20 -6.41 -1.00
CA LEU A 222 -0.73 -5.94 -2.28
C LEU A 222 0.45 -5.73 -3.22
N ILE A 223 0.33 -6.17 -4.47
CA ILE A 223 1.37 -6.06 -5.50
C ILE A 223 0.70 -5.53 -6.77
N ALA A 224 1.31 -4.53 -7.43
CA ALA A 224 0.95 -4.17 -8.81
C ALA A 224 1.43 -5.27 -9.76
N ALA A 225 0.50 -6.08 -10.27
CA ALA A 225 0.79 -7.26 -11.05
C ALA A 225 -0.46 -7.75 -11.79
N GLU A 226 -0.34 -8.75 -12.67
CA GLU A 226 -1.49 -9.37 -13.33
C GLU A 226 -1.27 -10.87 -13.58
N ALA A 227 -2.37 -11.62 -13.63
CA ALA A 227 -2.38 -13.01 -14.04
C ALA A 227 -2.60 -13.10 -15.55
N TYR A 228 -1.61 -13.64 -16.27
CA TYR A 228 -1.79 -14.05 -17.67
C TYR A 228 -2.29 -15.50 -17.77
N SER A 229 -2.09 -16.27 -16.71
CA SER A 229 -2.74 -17.56 -16.45
C SER A 229 -2.66 -17.88 -14.97
N ARG A 230 -3.23 -19.02 -14.55
CA ARG A 230 -3.05 -19.52 -13.17
C ARG A 230 -1.58 -19.68 -12.74
N HIS A 231 -0.65 -19.79 -13.67
CA HIS A 231 0.76 -20.07 -13.41
C HIS A 231 1.72 -19.00 -13.94
N GLU A 232 1.20 -17.93 -14.55
CA GLU A 232 1.99 -16.89 -15.17
C GLU A 232 1.57 -15.53 -14.62
N TRP A 233 2.50 -14.87 -13.93
CA TRP A 233 2.26 -13.65 -13.18
C TRP A 233 3.26 -12.58 -13.58
N HIS A 234 2.75 -11.45 -14.03
CA HIS A 234 3.55 -10.32 -14.48
C HIS A 234 3.51 -9.20 -13.46
N LEU A 235 4.65 -8.61 -13.11
CA LEU A 235 4.72 -7.43 -12.24
C LEU A 235 4.48 -6.16 -13.06
N PHE A 236 4.10 -5.09 -12.35
CA PHE A 236 3.92 -3.75 -12.92
C PHE A 236 2.82 -3.71 -13.98
N ASP A 237 1.70 -4.37 -13.69
CA ASP A 237 0.60 -4.56 -14.63
C ASP A 237 -0.77 -4.13 -14.07
N GLU A 238 -1.85 -4.35 -14.83
CA GLU A 238 -3.16 -3.69 -14.67
C GLU A 238 -3.99 -4.14 -13.45
N SER A 239 -3.48 -5.01 -12.57
CA SER A 239 -4.21 -5.45 -11.37
C SER A 239 -3.52 -5.14 -10.04
N VAL A 240 -4.35 -4.92 -9.02
CA VAL A 240 -3.98 -5.04 -7.61
C VAL A 240 -4.07 -6.50 -7.22
N VAL A 241 -2.92 -7.18 -7.16
CA VAL A 241 -2.85 -8.58 -6.75
C VAL A 241 -2.73 -8.66 -5.23
N ALA A 242 -3.76 -9.21 -4.58
CA ALA A 242 -3.81 -9.32 -3.13
C ALA A 242 -3.45 -10.72 -2.65
N LEU A 243 -2.53 -10.77 -1.68
CA LEU A 243 -2.06 -11.98 -1.04
C LEU A 243 -2.52 -12.03 0.42
N THR A 244 -3.24 -13.08 0.78
CA THR A 244 -3.64 -13.36 2.17
C THR A 244 -2.49 -13.92 3.00
N GLU A 245 -1.50 -14.53 2.33
CA GLU A 245 -0.25 -14.98 2.92
C GLU A 245 0.94 -14.36 2.18
N PRO A 246 1.58 -13.30 2.72
CA PRO A 246 2.65 -12.57 2.04
C PRO A 246 3.85 -13.42 1.60
N THR A 247 4.12 -14.54 2.26
CA THR A 247 5.19 -15.50 1.87
C THR A 247 4.90 -16.21 0.56
N THR A 248 3.65 -16.23 0.08
CA THR A 248 3.29 -16.79 -1.23
C THR A 248 4.03 -16.07 -2.35
N ALA A 249 4.23 -14.75 -2.26
CA ALA A 249 4.96 -13.97 -3.26
C ALA A 249 6.40 -14.47 -3.48
N ASP A 250 7.02 -15.09 -2.47
CA ASP A 250 8.42 -15.53 -2.57
C ASP A 250 8.57 -16.86 -3.33
N SER A 251 7.46 -17.57 -3.55
CA SER A 251 7.40 -18.88 -4.22
C SER A 251 6.99 -18.80 -5.70
N LEU A 252 6.50 -17.64 -6.15
CA LEU A 252 6.01 -17.43 -7.51
C LEU A 252 7.15 -17.05 -8.45
N ALA A 253 7.07 -17.54 -9.70
CA ALA A 253 7.95 -17.13 -10.78
C ALA A 253 7.40 -15.86 -11.44
N TRP A 254 7.75 -14.70 -10.87
CA TRP A 254 7.36 -13.40 -11.38
C TRP A 254 8.08 -13.05 -12.69
N ILE A 255 7.38 -12.34 -13.56
CA ILE A 255 7.94 -11.76 -14.79
C ILE A 255 7.76 -10.22 -14.73
N PRO A 256 8.84 -9.41 -14.69
CA PRO A 256 10.22 -9.79 -14.43
C PRO A 256 10.43 -10.37 -13.00
N GLU A 257 11.65 -10.83 -12.71
CA GLU A 257 11.99 -11.38 -11.39
C GLU A 257 11.74 -10.34 -10.28
N ARG A 258 10.98 -10.74 -9.24
CA ARG A 258 10.67 -9.89 -8.09
C ARG A 258 11.88 -9.76 -7.17
N HIS A 259 12.35 -8.53 -6.96
CA HIS A 259 13.36 -8.23 -5.96
C HIS A 259 12.79 -8.27 -4.55
N ARG A 260 13.35 -9.13 -3.69
CA ARG A 260 12.89 -9.26 -2.30
C ARG A 260 13.37 -8.09 -1.44
N TRP A 261 12.48 -7.64 -0.57
CA TRP A 261 12.77 -6.63 0.45
C TRP A 261 12.46 -7.17 1.85
N ARG A 262 13.09 -6.55 2.84
CA ARG A 262 12.92 -6.96 4.23
C ARG A 262 11.72 -6.23 4.82
N ARG A 263 10.77 -7.02 5.32
CA ARG A 263 9.65 -6.50 6.09
C ARG A 263 10.20 -5.85 7.35
N THR A 264 9.75 -4.63 7.63
CA THR A 264 10.04 -3.95 8.89
C THR A 264 9.30 -4.71 9.99
N GLU A 265 10.00 -5.59 10.70
CA GLU A 265 9.39 -6.33 11.82
C GLU A 265 8.76 -5.34 12.80
N GLY A 266 7.47 -5.54 13.08
CA GLY A 266 6.75 -4.76 14.09
C GLY A 266 7.50 -4.88 15.42
N VAL A 267 8.06 -3.77 15.88
CA VAL A 267 8.64 -3.69 17.23
C VAL A 267 7.51 -4.02 18.20
N ARG A 268 7.61 -5.18 18.84
CA ARG A 268 6.84 -5.52 20.04
C ARG A 268 7.64 -5.14 21.27
#